data_AF-L5M9E7-F1
#
_entry.id   AF-L5M9E7-F1
#
_cell.length_a   1.000
_cell.length_b   1.000
_cell.length_c   1.000
_cell.angle_alpha   90.00
_cell.angle_beta   90.00
_cell.angle_gamma   90.00
#
_symmetry.space_group_name_H-M   'P 1'
#
loop_
_entity.id
_entity.type
_entity.pdbx_description
1 polymer ?
#
loop_
_entity_poly.entity_id
_entity_poly.type
_entity_poly.pdbx_seq_one_letter_code
_entity_poly.pdbx_strand_id
1 'polypeptide(L)'
;MPGLPTDPEQGRPEPSAPQPHTGFVLGLDVGSSVIRCHVYDRAGRGRGSSAQKVVSVCPQIGWVEIDPDVLWLQFVAVIKESVKAAGIEMNQIVGLGISTQRATFITWNKKTGNHFHNFISWQDLRAIELVKSWNSSLIMKLIHSSCRMLHFFTRSKRFLAASLFTFTTQHVSLRLAWILQNLVEVQKAIEEENCCFGTIDTWLLHKLTKGSEFATDFSNASTTGLFDPYEMCWSSFITSLLSIPLSLLPPVRDTSFNFGSVDEEIFGVPIPIMALVADQQAAMFGECCFQMGDVKLTMGTGTFLDINTGSNPQQNVGGFYPLIGWKIGEEVVCIAEGNAGDTGTAIKWAQQLGKLSFTQISQARLKEVKNATGSQISRK
;
A
#
# COMPACT_ATOMS: atom_id res chain seq x y z
N MET A 1 69.42 23.07 -46.14
CA MET A 1 68.18 23.30 -46.92
C MET A 1 67.70 21.93 -47.38
N PRO A 2 66.40 21.63 -47.25
CA PRO A 2 65.77 20.62 -46.39
C PRO A 2 65.52 19.28 -47.11
N GLY A 3 65.42 18.11 -46.48
CA GLY A 3 64.62 17.75 -45.30
C GLY A 3 63.33 17.07 -45.77
N LEU A 4 63.36 15.75 -45.99
CA LEU A 4 62.19 14.97 -46.45
C LEU A 4 61.07 14.94 -45.38
N PRO A 5 59.78 14.97 -45.76
CA PRO A 5 58.68 14.86 -44.80
C PRO A 5 58.41 13.40 -44.44
N THR A 6 58.29 13.15 -43.13
CA THR A 6 57.79 11.91 -42.53
C THR A 6 56.26 11.88 -42.54
N ASP A 7 55.70 10.71 -42.82
CA ASP A 7 54.26 10.38 -42.78
C ASP A 7 53.61 10.75 -41.43
N PRO A 8 52.35 11.23 -41.41
CA PRO A 8 51.61 11.42 -40.17
C PRO A 8 51.09 10.08 -39.64
N GLU A 9 51.53 9.72 -38.43
CA GLU A 9 50.96 8.63 -37.63
C GLU A 9 49.44 8.78 -37.52
N GLN A 10 48.72 7.77 -38.02
CA GLN A 10 47.30 7.61 -37.77
C GLN A 10 47.09 7.41 -36.26
N GLY A 11 46.47 8.41 -35.63
CA GLY A 11 46.08 8.40 -34.23
C GLY A 11 45.27 7.15 -33.90
N ARG A 12 45.81 6.34 -33.00
CA ARG A 12 45.12 5.23 -32.33
C ARG A 12 43.90 5.81 -31.58
N PRO A 13 42.69 5.25 -31.69
CA PRO A 13 41.54 5.78 -30.96
C PRO A 13 41.80 5.70 -29.46
N GLU A 14 41.68 6.84 -28.77
CA GLU A 14 41.73 6.88 -27.32
C GLU A 14 40.64 5.95 -26.76
N PRO A 15 40.96 5.15 -25.71
CA PRO A 15 39.93 4.39 -25.03
C PRO A 15 38.91 5.38 -24.46
N SER A 16 37.67 5.26 -24.93
CA SER A 16 36.54 6.03 -24.41
C SER A 16 36.56 5.97 -22.89
N ALA A 17 36.59 7.13 -22.24
CA ALA A 17 36.49 7.24 -20.79
C ALA A 17 35.32 6.34 -20.30
N PRO A 18 35.50 5.57 -19.21
CA PRO A 18 34.44 4.73 -18.68
C PRO A 18 33.22 5.61 -18.43
N GLN A 19 32.11 5.33 -19.11
CA GLN A 19 30.87 6.03 -18.84
C GLN A 19 30.56 5.87 -17.35
N PRO A 20 30.22 6.95 -16.63
CA PRO A 20 29.86 6.83 -15.22
C PRO A 20 28.75 5.79 -15.13
N HIS A 21 28.94 4.74 -14.31
CA HIS A 21 27.96 3.67 -14.15
C HIS A 21 26.58 4.30 -13.94
N THR A 22 25.73 4.27 -14.97
CA THR A 22 24.40 4.84 -14.91
C THR A 22 23.57 3.90 -14.08
N GLY A 23 23.43 4.19 -12.79
CA GLY A 23 22.54 3.46 -11.91
C GLY A 23 21.08 3.70 -12.27
N PHE A 24 20.28 2.64 -12.20
CA PHE A 24 18.83 2.68 -12.42
C PHE A 24 18.06 2.30 -11.16
N VAL A 25 16.87 2.85 -11.00
CA VAL A 25 15.97 2.54 -9.87
C VAL A 25 14.77 1.77 -10.39
N LEU A 26 14.39 0.72 -9.67
CA LEU A 26 13.13 0.01 -9.90
C LEU A 26 12.05 0.61 -9.02
N GLY A 27 10.96 1.07 -9.65
CA GLY A 27 9.70 1.36 -8.96
C GLY A 27 8.71 0.25 -9.27
N LEU A 28 8.29 -0.51 -8.27
CA LEU A 28 7.33 -1.59 -8.43
C LEU A 28 6.06 -1.29 -7.63
N ASP A 29 4.91 -1.50 -8.25
CA ASP A 29 3.59 -1.23 -7.71
C ASP A 29 2.72 -2.51 -7.76
N VAL A 30 2.36 -3.01 -6.59
CA VAL A 30 1.51 -4.19 -6.39
C VAL A 30 0.08 -3.74 -6.13
N GLY A 31 -0.62 -3.33 -7.18
CA GLY A 31 -2.02 -2.92 -7.11
C GLY A 31 -3.00 -4.09 -7.06
N SER A 32 -4.29 -3.82 -6.82
CA SER A 32 -5.32 -4.87 -6.70
C SER A 32 -5.66 -5.57 -8.01
N SER A 33 -5.39 -4.96 -9.16
CA SER A 33 -5.70 -5.53 -10.49
C SER A 33 -4.47 -5.81 -11.34
N VAL A 34 -3.37 -5.12 -11.07
CA VAL A 34 -2.15 -5.15 -11.88
C VAL A 34 -0.96 -4.99 -10.95
N ILE A 35 0.04 -5.84 -11.13
CA ILE A 35 1.41 -5.58 -10.65
C ILE A 35 2.15 -4.93 -11.80
N ARG A 36 2.85 -3.82 -11.53
CA ARG A 36 3.64 -3.10 -12.53
C ARG A 36 5.03 -2.83 -12.00
N CYS A 37 6.02 -2.89 -12.88
CA CYS A 37 7.36 -2.43 -12.57
C CYS A 37 7.82 -1.44 -13.65
N HIS A 38 8.56 -0.43 -13.21
CA HIS A 38 9.19 0.59 -14.04
C HIS A 38 10.66 0.69 -13.68
N VAL A 39 11.50 0.84 -14.71
CA VAL A 39 12.91 1.17 -14.59
C VAL A 39 13.07 2.66 -14.84
N TYR A 40 13.67 3.39 -13.91
CA TYR A 40 13.95 4.82 -14.03
C TYR A 40 15.46 5.08 -14.09
N ASP A 41 15.87 5.99 -14.96
CA ASP A 41 17.24 6.51 -14.94
C ASP A 41 17.42 7.63 -13.90
N ARG A 42 18.66 8.12 -13.75
CA ARG A 42 19.00 9.22 -12.82
C ARG A 42 18.21 10.52 -13.04
N ALA A 43 17.66 10.74 -14.23
CA ALA A 43 16.84 11.90 -14.54
C ALA A 43 15.33 11.65 -14.32
N GLY A 44 14.96 10.50 -13.74
CA GLY A 44 13.56 10.11 -13.51
C GLY A 44 12.84 9.67 -14.79
N ARG A 45 13.56 9.39 -15.89
CA ARG A 45 12.93 8.97 -17.15
C ARG A 45 12.70 7.46 -17.13
N GLY A 46 11.48 7.04 -17.48
CA GLY A 46 11.15 5.63 -17.67
C GLY A 46 11.95 5.03 -18.83
N ARG A 47 12.65 3.93 -18.57
CA ARG A 47 13.50 3.21 -19.54
C ARG A 47 12.93 1.87 -19.96
N GLY A 48 12.16 1.23 -19.08
CA GLY A 48 11.47 -0.02 -19.36
C GLY A 48 10.35 -0.22 -18.36
N SER A 49 9.37 -1.04 -18.74
CA SER A 49 8.27 -1.39 -17.86
C SER A 49 7.63 -2.70 -18.29
N SER A 50 7.10 -3.43 -17.32
CA SER A 50 6.23 -4.58 -17.52
C SER A 50 5.07 -4.55 -16.52
N ALA A 51 4.00 -5.24 -16.87
CA ALA A 51 2.83 -5.36 -16.02
C ALA A 51 2.19 -6.75 -16.19
N GLN A 52 1.70 -7.30 -15.09
CA GLN A 52 0.92 -8.54 -15.08
C GLN A 52 -0.38 -8.36 -14.29
N LYS A 53 -1.42 -9.09 -14.68
CA LYS A 53 -2.73 -9.01 -14.04
C LYS A 53 -2.73 -9.77 -12.72
N VAL A 54 -3.13 -9.12 -11.63
CA VAL A 54 -3.38 -9.79 -10.34
C VAL A 54 -4.66 -10.61 -10.46
N VAL A 55 -4.58 -11.86 -10.02
CA VAL A 55 -5.72 -12.78 -9.99
C VAL A 55 -6.24 -12.87 -8.56
N SER A 56 -7.47 -12.42 -8.34
CA SER A 56 -8.18 -12.63 -7.09
C SER A 56 -9.05 -13.88 -7.17
N VAL A 57 -9.15 -14.59 -6.05
CA VAL A 57 -10.01 -15.77 -5.87
C VAL A 57 -11.13 -15.40 -4.91
N CYS A 58 -12.35 -15.82 -5.22
CA CYS A 58 -13.53 -15.57 -4.40
C CYS A 58 -14.13 -16.92 -3.93
N PRO A 59 -13.56 -17.55 -2.89
CA PRO A 59 -13.98 -18.89 -2.47
C PRO A 59 -15.41 -18.91 -1.91
N GLN A 60 -15.87 -17.80 -1.35
CA GLN A 60 -17.22 -17.61 -0.83
C GLN A 60 -17.73 -16.20 -1.16
N ILE A 61 -19.04 -16.00 -1.04
CA ILE A 61 -19.64 -14.67 -1.22
C ILE A 61 -19.03 -13.69 -0.22
N GLY A 62 -18.52 -12.57 -0.73
CA GLY A 62 -17.86 -11.54 0.06
C GLY A 62 -16.42 -11.85 0.46
N TRP A 63 -15.89 -13.04 0.14
CA TRP A 63 -14.49 -13.37 0.40
C TRP A 63 -13.66 -13.04 -0.84
N VAL A 64 -12.56 -12.33 -0.65
CA VAL A 64 -11.67 -11.91 -1.73
C VAL A 64 -10.24 -12.20 -1.29
N GLU A 65 -9.60 -13.12 -1.98
CA GLU A 65 -8.28 -13.64 -1.65
C GLU A 65 -7.30 -13.50 -2.82
N ILE A 66 -6.00 -13.51 -2.54
CA ILE A 66 -4.95 -13.58 -3.56
C ILE A 66 -3.99 -14.71 -3.18
N ASP A 67 -3.71 -15.60 -4.13
CA ASP A 67 -2.72 -16.66 -3.95
C ASP A 67 -1.31 -16.04 -3.84
N PRO A 68 -0.60 -16.24 -2.72
CA PRO A 68 0.70 -15.61 -2.47
C PRO A 68 1.79 -16.15 -3.40
N ASP A 69 1.76 -17.43 -3.76
CA ASP A 69 2.78 -18.03 -4.63
C ASP A 69 2.61 -17.55 -6.07
N VAL A 70 1.36 -17.40 -6.53
CA VAL A 70 1.07 -16.76 -7.83
C VAL A 70 1.53 -15.30 -7.82
N LEU A 71 1.19 -14.53 -6.78
CA LEU A 71 1.61 -13.13 -6.65
C LEU A 71 3.14 -12.98 -6.69
N TRP A 72 3.87 -13.88 -6.03
CA TRP A 72 5.33 -13.90 -6.03
C TRP A 72 5.94 -14.16 -7.40
N LEU A 73 5.42 -15.15 -8.12
CA LEU A 73 5.88 -15.44 -9.48
C LEU A 73 5.65 -14.25 -10.41
N GLN A 74 4.48 -13.61 -10.30
CA GLN A 74 4.15 -12.40 -11.06
C GLN A 74 5.10 -11.24 -10.70
N PHE A 75 5.36 -11.02 -9.40
CA PHE A 75 6.27 -10.00 -8.89
C PHE A 75 7.69 -10.15 -9.47
N VAL A 76 8.25 -11.35 -9.40
CA VAL A 76 9.61 -11.63 -9.92
C VAL A 76 9.66 -11.48 -11.44
N ALA A 77 8.61 -11.93 -12.14
CA ALA A 77 8.52 -11.84 -13.59
C ALA A 77 8.48 -10.38 -14.08
N VAL A 78 7.64 -9.52 -13.48
CA VAL A 78 7.54 -8.11 -13.91
C VAL A 78 8.85 -7.35 -13.73
N ILE A 79 9.64 -7.65 -12.69
CA ILE A 79 10.97 -7.06 -12.51
C ILE A 79 11.90 -7.50 -13.65
N LYS A 80 12.02 -8.82 -13.89
CA LYS A 80 12.88 -9.38 -14.96
C LYS A 80 12.51 -8.83 -16.33
N GLU A 81 11.22 -8.76 -16.64
CA GLU A 81 10.72 -8.25 -17.90
C GLU A 81 10.96 -6.74 -18.06
N SER A 82 10.82 -5.95 -16.99
CA SER A 82 11.06 -4.49 -17.03
C SER A 82 12.52 -4.15 -17.27
N VAL A 83 13.42 -4.88 -16.60
CA VAL A 83 14.87 -4.75 -16.78
C VAL A 83 15.29 -5.14 -18.20
N LYS A 84 14.76 -6.27 -18.71
CA LYS A 84 14.95 -6.68 -20.11
C LYS A 84 14.42 -5.64 -21.10
N ALA A 85 13.24 -5.08 -20.85
CA ALA A 85 12.64 -4.06 -21.70
C ALA A 85 13.45 -2.75 -21.71
N ALA A 86 14.15 -2.44 -20.62
CA ALA A 86 15.08 -1.31 -20.56
C ALA A 86 16.41 -1.55 -21.28
N GLY A 87 16.72 -2.79 -21.66
CA GLY A 87 17.98 -3.15 -22.32
C GLY A 87 19.21 -3.02 -21.40
N ILE A 88 19.03 -3.27 -20.10
CA ILE A 88 20.07 -3.17 -19.07
C ILE A 88 20.21 -4.49 -18.31
N GLU A 89 21.30 -4.63 -17.56
CA GLU A 89 21.56 -5.78 -16.69
C GLU A 89 21.10 -5.52 -15.24
N MET A 90 20.77 -6.59 -14.50
CA MET A 90 20.33 -6.49 -13.10
C MET A 90 21.36 -5.81 -12.19
N ASN A 91 22.66 -5.96 -12.47
CA ASN A 91 23.73 -5.35 -11.70
C ASN A 91 23.83 -3.82 -11.85
N GLN A 92 23.05 -3.22 -12.77
CA GLN A 92 22.96 -1.77 -12.94
C GLN A 92 21.84 -1.16 -12.08
N ILE A 93 21.03 -1.99 -11.41
CA ILE A 93 19.99 -1.52 -10.50
C ILE A 93 20.62 -1.12 -9.16
N VAL A 94 20.43 0.13 -8.76
CA VAL A 94 20.99 0.68 -7.51
C VAL A 94 19.96 0.75 -6.38
N GLY A 95 18.69 0.48 -6.66
CA GLY A 95 17.65 0.44 -5.62
C GLY A 95 16.30 -0.04 -6.15
N LEU A 96 15.56 -0.68 -5.26
CA LEU A 96 14.17 -1.11 -5.43
C LEU A 96 13.28 -0.36 -4.43
N GLY A 97 12.27 0.33 -4.96
CA GLY A 97 11.13 0.85 -4.19
C GLY A 97 9.88 0.01 -4.45
N ILE A 98 9.17 -0.35 -3.39
CA ILE A 98 7.99 -1.21 -3.44
C ILE A 98 6.77 -0.43 -2.93
N SER A 99 5.79 -0.27 -3.82
CA SER A 99 4.45 0.21 -3.55
C SER A 99 3.48 -0.96 -3.50
N THR A 100 2.55 -0.98 -2.55
CA THR A 100 1.59 -2.09 -2.39
C THR A 100 0.17 -1.60 -2.13
N GLN A 101 -0.81 -2.36 -2.62
CA GLN A 101 -2.19 -2.19 -2.20
C GLN A 101 -2.30 -2.35 -0.68
N ARG A 102 -3.03 -1.42 -0.08
CA ARG A 102 -3.14 -1.29 1.38
C ARG A 102 -4.02 -2.37 1.97
N ALA A 103 -3.89 -2.58 3.27
CA ALA A 103 -4.75 -3.42 4.10
C ALA A 103 -5.01 -4.86 3.57
N THR A 104 -4.22 -5.36 2.63
CA THR A 104 -4.22 -6.76 2.23
C THR A 104 -3.12 -7.46 3.00
N PHE A 105 -3.45 -8.54 3.71
CA PHE A 105 -2.54 -9.13 4.69
C PHE A 105 -2.50 -10.65 4.62
N ILE A 106 -1.45 -11.21 5.22
CA ILE A 106 -1.21 -12.64 5.34
C ILE A 106 -0.59 -12.96 6.70
N THR A 107 -0.69 -14.23 7.11
CA THR A 107 0.08 -14.77 8.23
C THR A 107 0.90 -15.97 7.76
N TRP A 108 2.10 -16.14 8.31
CA TRP A 108 3.01 -17.23 7.94
C TRP A 108 3.83 -17.72 9.13
N ASN A 109 4.35 -18.92 8.98
CA ASN A 109 5.22 -19.55 9.94
C ASN A 109 6.63 -18.93 9.87
N LYS A 110 7.12 -18.38 10.98
CA LYS A 110 8.40 -17.68 11.06
C LYS A 110 9.59 -18.55 10.69
N LYS A 111 9.57 -19.84 11.05
CA LYS A 111 10.67 -20.78 10.79
C LYS A 111 10.67 -21.34 9.38
N THR A 112 9.50 -21.69 8.85
CA THR A 112 9.41 -22.35 7.54
C THR A 112 9.17 -21.40 6.38
N GLY A 113 8.68 -20.18 6.65
CA GLY A 113 8.24 -19.24 5.61
C GLY A 113 6.91 -19.62 4.96
N ASN A 114 6.29 -20.73 5.37
CA ASN A 114 5.01 -21.18 4.80
C ASN A 114 3.86 -20.32 5.33
N HIS A 115 3.07 -19.79 4.41
CA HIS A 115 1.86 -19.06 4.71
C HIS A 115 0.75 -20.01 5.20
N PHE A 116 -0.09 -19.54 6.12
CA PHE A 116 -1.21 -20.35 6.64
C PHE A 116 -2.45 -20.29 5.76
N HIS A 117 -2.59 -19.21 5.00
CA HIS A 117 -3.74 -18.94 4.15
C HIS A 117 -3.35 -17.99 3.01
N ASN A 118 -4.22 -17.87 2.00
CA ASN A 118 -4.06 -16.86 0.95
C ASN A 118 -4.04 -15.43 1.53
N PHE A 119 -3.54 -14.45 0.79
CA PHE A 119 -3.73 -13.05 1.19
C PHE A 119 -5.22 -12.73 1.32
N ILE A 120 -5.61 -12.08 2.43
CA ILE A 120 -6.97 -11.58 2.64
C ILE A 120 -7.01 -10.14 2.13
N SER A 121 -7.71 -9.92 1.01
CA SER A 121 -7.79 -8.62 0.32
C SER A 121 -8.47 -7.56 1.18
N TRP A 122 -8.13 -6.29 0.96
CA TRP A 122 -8.83 -5.14 1.53
C TRP A 122 -10.32 -5.08 1.18
N GLN A 123 -10.72 -5.76 0.11
CA GLN A 123 -12.11 -5.88 -0.35
C GLN A 123 -12.90 -6.97 0.39
N ASP A 124 -12.22 -7.79 1.20
CA ASP A 124 -12.82 -8.94 1.86
C ASP A 124 -13.79 -8.55 2.98
N LEU A 125 -14.96 -9.19 2.99
CA LEU A 125 -16.07 -8.94 3.90
C LEU A 125 -16.29 -10.08 4.91
N ARG A 126 -15.39 -11.05 5.03
CA ARG A 126 -15.58 -12.21 5.93
C ARG A 126 -15.80 -11.82 7.39
N ALA A 127 -15.23 -10.68 7.79
CA ALA A 127 -15.34 -10.14 9.15
C ALA A 127 -16.54 -9.19 9.33
N ILE A 128 -17.47 -9.08 8.38
CA ILE A 128 -18.56 -8.08 8.44
C ILE A 128 -19.46 -8.25 9.66
N GLU A 129 -19.80 -9.50 10.03
CA GLU A 129 -20.62 -9.76 11.22
C GLU A 129 -19.83 -9.50 12.51
N LEU A 130 -18.52 -9.76 12.51
CA LEU A 130 -17.64 -9.42 13.62
C LEU A 130 -17.56 -7.89 13.81
N VAL A 131 -17.44 -7.12 12.72
CA VAL A 131 -17.47 -5.65 12.72
C VAL A 131 -18.78 -5.12 13.30
N LYS A 132 -19.93 -5.63 12.85
CA LYS A 132 -21.25 -5.23 13.38
C LYS A 132 -21.38 -5.54 14.88
N SER A 133 -20.95 -6.73 15.30
CA SER A 133 -20.99 -7.16 16.69
C SER A 133 -20.13 -6.25 17.58
N TRP A 134 -18.89 -5.97 17.18
CA TRP A 134 -17.99 -5.09 17.93
C TRP A 134 -18.51 -3.66 18.03
N ASN A 135 -18.96 -3.07 16.92
CA ASN A 135 -19.46 -1.69 16.91
C ASN A 135 -20.75 -1.52 17.73
N SER A 136 -21.56 -2.57 17.90
CA SER A 136 -22.79 -2.55 18.71
C SER A 136 -22.58 -2.95 20.18
N SER A 137 -21.38 -3.44 20.52
CA SER A 137 -21.03 -3.96 21.84
C SER A 137 -21.09 -2.91 22.95
N LEU A 138 -21.30 -3.36 24.19
CA LEU A 138 -21.27 -2.50 25.37
C LEU A 138 -19.89 -1.86 25.56
N ILE A 139 -18.82 -2.61 25.26
CA ILE A 139 -17.44 -2.14 25.37
C ILE A 139 -17.23 -0.91 24.47
N MET A 140 -17.68 -0.97 23.21
CA MET A 140 -17.53 0.15 22.29
C MET A 140 -18.34 1.38 22.73
N LYS A 141 -19.58 1.17 23.22
CA LYS A 141 -20.41 2.26 23.79
C LYS A 141 -19.74 2.93 25.00
N LEU A 142 -19.09 2.14 25.86
CA LEU A 142 -18.34 2.65 27.01
C LEU A 142 -17.10 3.42 26.58
N ILE A 143 -16.34 2.93 25.59
CA ILE A 143 -15.18 3.64 25.04
C ILE A 143 -15.62 5.00 24.47
N HIS A 144 -16.66 5.03 23.62
CA HIS A 144 -17.16 6.28 23.05
C HIS A 144 -17.57 7.29 24.12
N SER A 145 -18.33 6.83 25.12
CA SER A 145 -18.82 7.70 26.20
C SER A 145 -17.67 8.23 27.06
N SER A 146 -16.72 7.36 27.41
CA SER A 146 -15.54 7.71 28.21
C SER A 146 -14.63 8.69 27.47
N CYS A 147 -14.34 8.44 26.19
CA CYS A 147 -13.54 9.33 25.36
C CYS A 147 -14.24 10.68 25.13
N ARG A 148 -15.57 10.70 24.96
CA ARG A 148 -16.33 11.96 24.86
C ARG A 148 -16.25 12.78 26.14
N MET A 149 -16.34 12.13 27.29
CA MET A 149 -16.17 12.77 28.60
C MET A 149 -14.74 13.30 28.78
N LEU A 150 -13.72 12.51 28.46
CA LEU A 150 -12.33 12.94 28.51
C LEU A 150 -12.07 14.11 27.55
N HIS A 151 -12.64 14.09 26.35
CA HIS A 151 -12.58 15.22 25.43
C HIS A 151 -13.23 16.47 26.02
N PHE A 152 -14.37 16.36 26.69
CA PHE A 152 -15.05 17.49 27.32
C PHE A 152 -14.15 18.20 28.35
N PHE A 153 -13.45 17.43 29.19
CA PHE A 153 -12.55 17.97 30.21
C PHE A 153 -11.21 18.45 29.67
N THR A 154 -10.58 17.67 28.78
CA THR A 154 -9.22 17.95 28.29
C THR A 154 -9.17 18.82 27.04
N ARG A 155 -10.30 18.92 26.31
CA ARG A 155 -10.39 19.49 24.95
C ARG A 155 -9.43 18.84 23.94
N SER A 156 -8.88 17.67 24.25
CA SER A 156 -7.96 16.95 23.37
C SER A 156 -8.71 16.34 22.18
N LYS A 157 -8.28 16.68 20.96
CA LYS A 157 -8.86 16.13 19.72
C LYS A 157 -8.60 14.62 19.57
N ARG A 158 -7.56 14.07 20.21
CA ARG A 158 -7.31 12.62 20.22
C ARG A 158 -8.47 11.85 20.85
N PHE A 159 -8.99 12.35 21.98
CA PHE A 159 -10.17 11.74 22.62
C PHE A 159 -11.44 11.98 21.82
N LEU A 160 -11.55 13.09 21.08
CA LEU A 160 -12.66 13.28 20.14
C LEU A 160 -12.62 12.23 19.02
N ALA A 161 -11.47 12.02 18.38
CA ALA A 161 -11.28 11.00 17.36
C ALA A 161 -11.57 9.59 17.90
N ALA A 162 -11.06 9.24 19.08
CA ALA A 162 -11.35 7.97 19.74
C ALA A 162 -12.85 7.81 20.05
N SER A 163 -13.55 8.90 20.38
CA SER A 163 -15.00 8.85 20.63
C SER A 163 -15.86 8.64 19.39
N LEU A 164 -15.28 8.81 18.20
CA LEU A 164 -15.92 8.61 16.89
C LEU A 164 -15.39 7.37 16.18
N PHE A 165 -14.41 6.67 16.76
CA PHE A 165 -13.78 5.51 16.15
C PHE A 165 -14.78 4.37 15.99
N THR A 166 -14.84 3.80 14.79
CA THR A 166 -15.62 2.61 14.51
C THR A 166 -14.77 1.63 13.72
N PHE A 167 -14.94 0.34 13.98
CA PHE A 167 -14.31 -0.68 13.15
C PHE A 167 -14.98 -0.73 11.77
N THR A 168 -14.19 -1.05 10.76
CA THR A 168 -14.61 -1.22 9.36
C THR A 168 -13.92 -2.45 8.78
N THR A 169 -14.55 -3.12 7.81
CA THR A 169 -13.94 -4.24 7.07
C THR A 169 -12.73 -3.80 6.24
N GLN A 170 -12.62 -2.51 5.91
CA GLN A 170 -11.48 -1.98 5.18
C GLN A 170 -10.17 -2.08 5.97
N HIS A 171 -10.23 -1.98 7.30
CA HIS A 171 -9.06 -2.17 8.17
C HIS A 171 -8.72 -3.66 8.32
N VAL A 172 -7.46 -3.93 8.63
CA VAL A 172 -6.97 -5.29 8.88
C VAL A 172 -7.43 -5.82 10.23
N SER A 173 -7.57 -4.95 11.24
CA SER A 173 -7.79 -5.30 12.64
C SER A 173 -8.80 -6.44 12.88
N LEU A 174 -10.06 -6.29 12.42
CA LEU A 174 -11.08 -7.31 12.62
C LEU A 174 -11.00 -8.47 11.62
N ARG A 175 -10.40 -8.29 10.43
CA ARG A 175 -10.12 -9.41 9.52
C ARG A 175 -9.03 -10.31 10.08
N LEU A 176 -7.99 -9.75 10.70
CA LEU A 176 -6.97 -10.51 11.41
C LEU A 176 -7.55 -11.20 12.63
N ALA A 177 -8.32 -10.49 13.47
CA ALA A 177 -8.99 -11.11 14.62
C ALA A 177 -9.88 -12.30 14.20
N TRP A 178 -10.58 -12.19 13.07
CA TRP A 178 -11.33 -13.30 12.50
C TRP A 178 -10.42 -14.48 12.15
N ILE A 179 -9.28 -14.25 11.47
CA ILE A 179 -8.31 -15.31 11.15
C ILE A 179 -7.83 -16.00 12.43
N LEU A 180 -7.45 -15.22 13.45
CA LEU A 180 -6.96 -15.76 14.72
C LEU A 180 -8.03 -16.58 15.47
N GLN A 181 -9.32 -16.32 15.25
CA GLN A 181 -10.41 -17.05 15.89
C GLN A 181 -10.83 -18.30 15.13
N ASN A 182 -10.59 -18.36 13.82
CA ASN A 182 -11.15 -19.39 12.95
C ASN A 182 -10.12 -20.38 12.38
N LEU A 183 -8.83 -20.02 12.32
CA LEU A 183 -7.78 -20.91 11.79
C LEU A 183 -6.96 -21.51 12.94
N VAL A 184 -7.13 -22.82 13.16
CA VAL A 184 -6.48 -23.56 14.26
C VAL A 184 -4.96 -23.59 14.08
N GLU A 185 -4.47 -23.72 12.86
CA GLU A 185 -3.03 -23.68 12.56
C GLU A 185 -2.38 -22.34 12.92
N VAL A 186 -3.10 -21.23 12.76
CA VAL A 186 -2.61 -19.89 13.13
C VAL A 186 -2.59 -19.75 14.66
N GLN A 187 -3.63 -20.24 15.35
CA GLN A 187 -3.69 -20.24 16.82
C GLN A 187 -2.50 -21.00 17.43
N LYS A 188 -2.24 -22.22 16.95
CA LYS A 188 -1.08 -23.02 17.39
C LYS A 188 0.24 -22.32 17.13
N ALA A 189 0.40 -21.72 15.94
CA ALA A 189 1.62 -21.00 15.62
C ALA A 189 1.83 -19.76 16.52
N ILE A 190 0.77 -19.12 16.99
CA ILE A 190 0.87 -18.03 17.96
C ILE A 190 1.30 -18.53 19.34
N GLU A 191 0.70 -19.63 19.81
CA GLU A 191 1.08 -20.27 21.09
C GLU A 191 2.56 -20.70 21.09
N GLU A 192 3.09 -21.09 19.94
CA GLU A 192 4.49 -21.48 19.73
C GLU A 192 5.44 -20.29 19.42
N GLU A 193 4.96 -19.04 19.46
CA GLU A 193 5.70 -17.84 19.08
C GLU A 193 6.32 -17.90 17.66
N ASN A 194 5.65 -18.63 16.77
CA ASN A 194 6.13 -18.97 15.43
C ASN A 194 5.22 -18.41 14.32
N CYS A 195 4.31 -17.49 14.65
CA CYS A 195 3.45 -16.82 13.70
C CYS A 195 3.94 -15.39 13.43
N CYS A 196 4.09 -15.05 12.14
CA CYS A 196 4.32 -13.70 11.66
C CYS A 196 3.08 -13.17 10.96
N PHE A 197 2.86 -11.86 11.08
CA PHE A 197 1.87 -11.12 10.33
C PHE A 197 2.55 -10.08 9.45
N GLY A 198 1.92 -9.78 8.32
CA GLY A 198 2.36 -8.70 7.46
C GLY A 198 1.31 -8.33 6.43
N THR A 199 1.34 -7.06 6.03
CA THR A 199 0.77 -6.63 4.76
C THR A 199 1.67 -7.08 3.60
N ILE A 200 1.24 -6.87 2.36
CA ILE A 200 1.97 -7.34 1.16
C ILE A 200 3.43 -6.86 1.16
N ASP A 201 3.71 -5.63 1.58
CA ASP A 201 5.06 -5.04 1.67
C ASP A 201 5.95 -5.84 2.64
N THR A 202 5.46 -6.15 3.83
CA THR A 202 6.19 -6.93 4.84
C THR A 202 6.49 -8.34 4.33
N TRP A 203 5.51 -8.97 3.70
CA TRP A 203 5.68 -10.32 3.18
C TRP A 203 6.66 -10.37 2.00
N LEU A 204 6.56 -9.42 1.06
CA LEU A 204 7.49 -9.29 -0.05
C LEU A 204 8.90 -9.00 0.44
N LEU A 205 9.07 -8.09 1.40
CA LEU A 205 10.37 -7.83 2.02
C LEU A 205 10.96 -9.12 2.60
N HIS A 206 10.18 -9.83 3.41
CA HIS A 206 10.61 -11.10 4.00
C HIS A 206 11.00 -12.15 2.96
N LYS A 207 10.23 -12.27 1.86
CA LYS A 207 10.54 -13.19 0.75
C LYS A 207 11.79 -12.78 -0.02
N LEU A 208 11.95 -11.48 -0.29
CA LEU A 208 13.09 -10.93 -1.04
C LEU A 208 14.40 -11.09 -0.29
N THR A 209 14.39 -10.94 1.03
CA THR A 209 15.59 -11.04 1.87
C THR A 209 15.77 -12.43 2.50
N LYS A 210 14.98 -13.42 2.05
CA LYS A 210 14.93 -14.79 2.59
C LYS A 210 14.83 -14.84 4.12
N GLY A 211 14.02 -13.94 4.66
CA GLY A 211 13.71 -13.87 6.07
C GLY A 211 14.73 -13.18 6.96
N SER A 212 15.79 -12.61 6.40
CA SER A 212 16.71 -11.76 7.15
C SER A 212 16.08 -10.44 7.60
N GLU A 213 15.02 -9.99 6.91
CA GLU A 213 14.28 -8.78 7.24
C GLU A 213 12.80 -9.06 7.51
N PHE A 214 12.26 -8.35 8.50
CA PHE A 214 10.85 -8.38 8.90
C PHE A 214 10.47 -6.98 9.36
N ALA A 215 9.85 -6.20 8.48
CA ALA A 215 9.49 -4.81 8.75
C ALA A 215 8.37 -4.35 7.82
N THR A 216 7.71 -3.26 8.20
CA THR A 216 6.77 -2.50 7.37
C THR A 216 7.12 -1.02 7.44
N ASP A 217 6.51 -0.20 6.59
CA ASP A 217 6.61 1.26 6.70
C ASP A 217 5.38 1.89 7.39
N PHE A 218 5.52 3.15 7.78
CA PHE A 218 4.45 3.89 8.45
C PHE A 218 3.17 4.01 7.62
N SER A 219 3.27 4.13 6.31
CA SER A 219 2.09 4.26 5.44
C SER A 219 1.28 2.97 5.41
N ASN A 220 1.91 1.81 5.20
CA ASN A 220 1.24 0.51 5.27
C ASN A 220 0.71 0.22 6.69
N ALA A 221 1.52 0.44 7.73
CA ALA A 221 1.10 0.23 9.11
C ALA A 221 -0.15 1.03 9.48
N SER A 222 -0.21 2.32 9.07
CA SER A 222 -1.35 3.19 9.37
C SER A 222 -2.68 2.69 8.79
N THR A 223 -2.66 1.89 7.71
CA THR A 223 -3.89 1.40 7.07
C THR A 223 -4.49 0.15 7.74
N THR A 224 -3.77 -0.44 8.69
CA THR A 224 -4.18 -1.69 9.35
C THR A 224 -5.32 -1.50 10.34
N GLY A 225 -5.52 -0.27 10.85
CA GLY A 225 -6.37 -0.01 12.01
C GLY A 225 -5.82 -0.58 13.33
N LEU A 226 -4.57 -1.06 13.35
CA LEU A 226 -3.84 -1.52 14.55
C LEU A 226 -2.74 -0.53 14.95
N PHE A 227 -2.45 0.46 14.14
CA PHE A 227 -1.41 1.46 14.36
C PHE A 227 -2.00 2.71 15.06
N ASP A 228 -1.22 3.32 15.95
CA ASP A 228 -1.56 4.62 16.55
C ASP A 228 -0.78 5.73 15.82
N PRO A 229 -1.43 6.55 14.97
CA PRO A 229 -0.75 7.60 14.22
C PRO A 229 -0.37 8.82 15.07
N TYR A 230 -0.80 8.91 16.33
CA TYR A 230 -0.35 9.95 17.26
C TYR A 230 0.94 9.55 17.98
N GLU A 231 1.08 8.27 18.33
CA GLU A 231 2.28 7.73 18.99
C GLU A 231 3.30 7.14 18.00
N MET A 232 2.91 7.00 16.73
CA MET A 232 3.74 6.44 15.68
C MET A 232 4.24 5.02 15.99
N CYS A 233 3.37 4.20 16.59
CA CYS A 233 3.67 2.82 16.97
C CYS A 233 2.42 1.93 16.88
N TRP A 234 2.60 0.61 17.02
CA TRP A 234 1.46 -0.31 17.14
C TRP A 234 0.64 0.00 18.39
N SER A 235 -0.67 0.14 18.24
CA SER A 235 -1.58 0.48 19.33
C SER A 235 -1.79 -0.69 20.26
N SER A 236 -1.11 -0.67 21.41
CA SER A 236 -1.29 -1.66 22.48
C SER A 236 -2.74 -1.77 22.96
N PHE A 237 -3.48 -0.66 22.91
CA PHE A 237 -4.89 -0.62 23.25
C PHE A 237 -5.73 -1.45 22.28
N ILE A 238 -5.62 -1.22 20.97
CA ILE A 238 -6.42 -1.96 19.97
C ILE A 238 -5.99 -3.42 19.91
N THR A 239 -4.69 -3.71 19.98
CA THR A 239 -4.20 -5.10 19.93
C THR A 239 -4.65 -5.88 21.16
N SER A 240 -4.58 -5.30 22.36
CA SER A 240 -5.12 -5.92 23.58
C SER A 240 -6.64 -6.09 23.52
N LEU A 241 -7.37 -5.11 22.99
CA LEU A 241 -8.83 -5.16 22.86
C LEU A 241 -9.28 -6.32 21.96
N LEU A 242 -8.51 -6.62 20.91
CA LEU A 242 -8.79 -7.67 19.94
C LEU A 242 -8.05 -8.99 20.21
N SER A 243 -7.33 -9.08 21.34
CA SER A 243 -6.49 -10.24 21.68
C SER A 243 -5.45 -10.61 20.61
N ILE A 244 -4.85 -9.60 19.97
CA ILE A 244 -3.78 -9.74 18.99
C ILE A 244 -2.43 -9.55 19.69
N PRO A 245 -1.53 -10.54 19.72
CA PRO A 245 -0.20 -10.37 20.32
C PRO A 245 0.63 -9.34 19.57
N LEU A 246 1.27 -8.41 20.30
CA LEU A 246 2.16 -7.41 19.70
C LEU A 246 3.40 -8.05 19.02
N SER A 247 3.85 -9.21 19.52
CA SER A 247 4.99 -9.96 18.96
C SER A 247 4.76 -10.46 17.53
N LEU A 248 3.50 -10.55 17.10
CA LEU A 248 3.09 -10.93 15.74
C LEU A 248 3.40 -9.83 14.71
N LEU A 249 3.40 -8.56 15.14
CA LEU A 249 3.42 -7.40 14.25
C LEU A 249 4.86 -7.00 13.87
N PRO A 250 5.11 -6.59 12.62
CA PRO A 250 6.44 -6.22 12.16
C PRO A 250 6.89 -4.88 12.75
N PRO A 251 8.18 -4.69 13.09
CA PRO A 251 8.75 -3.38 13.32
C PRO A 251 8.40 -2.38 12.21
N VAL A 252 8.03 -1.16 12.60
CA VAL A 252 7.71 -0.08 11.65
C VAL A 252 8.96 0.77 11.42
N ARG A 253 9.28 1.04 10.15
CA ARG A 253 10.44 1.83 9.72
C ARG A 253 10.00 3.01 8.85
N ASP A 254 10.92 3.94 8.64
CA ASP A 254 10.74 5.05 7.71
C ASP A 254 10.43 4.54 6.30
N THR A 255 9.63 5.31 5.55
CA THR A 255 9.25 5.01 4.16
C THR A 255 10.50 4.91 3.28
N SER A 256 11.48 5.79 3.50
CA SER A 256 12.82 5.70 2.91
C SER A 256 13.80 5.15 3.94
N PHE A 257 14.07 3.86 3.89
CA PHE A 257 14.96 3.16 4.80
C PHE A 257 15.73 2.07 4.04
N ASN A 258 16.92 1.71 4.52
CA ASN A 258 17.64 0.56 3.97
C ASN A 258 17.07 -0.73 4.58
N PHE A 259 16.16 -1.38 3.85
CA PHE A 259 15.53 -2.64 4.24
C PHE A 259 16.37 -3.86 3.84
N GLY A 260 17.70 -3.70 3.78
CA GLY A 260 18.61 -4.73 3.30
C GLY A 260 18.59 -4.84 1.77
N SER A 261 18.93 -6.02 1.27
CA SER A 261 19.02 -6.29 -0.15
C SER A 261 18.24 -7.54 -0.51
N VAL A 262 17.68 -7.55 -1.72
CA VAL A 262 17.19 -8.77 -2.34
C VAL A 262 18.32 -9.80 -2.36
N ASP A 263 18.00 -11.03 -1.94
CA ASP A 263 18.93 -12.15 -1.95
C ASP A 263 19.40 -12.47 -3.38
N GLU A 264 20.70 -12.71 -3.53
CA GLU A 264 21.33 -12.89 -4.83
C GLU A 264 20.79 -14.10 -5.61
N GLU A 265 20.22 -15.12 -4.94
CA GLU A 265 19.65 -16.26 -5.65
C GLU A 265 18.38 -15.91 -6.45
N ILE A 266 17.72 -14.78 -6.16
CA ILE A 266 16.47 -14.38 -6.83
C ILE A 266 16.75 -13.78 -8.21
N PHE A 267 17.75 -12.89 -8.29
CA PHE A 267 18.08 -12.13 -9.52
C PHE A 267 19.52 -12.31 -10.01
N GLY A 268 20.32 -13.14 -9.34
CA GLY A 268 21.75 -13.37 -9.63
C GLY A 268 22.68 -12.31 -9.04
N VAL A 269 22.13 -11.21 -8.49
CA VAL A 269 22.87 -10.12 -7.85
C VAL A 269 22.03 -9.53 -6.71
N PRO A 270 22.67 -8.99 -5.66
CA PRO A 270 21.95 -8.27 -4.61
C PRO A 270 21.43 -6.92 -5.13
N ILE A 271 20.17 -6.60 -4.82
CA ILE A 271 19.55 -5.32 -5.16
C ILE A 271 19.09 -4.65 -3.86
N PRO A 272 19.58 -3.45 -3.50
CA PRO A 272 19.15 -2.76 -2.29
C PRO A 272 17.65 -2.45 -2.31
N ILE A 273 16.95 -2.70 -1.20
CA ILE A 273 15.54 -2.36 -1.00
C ILE A 273 15.49 -1.08 -0.19
N MET A 274 15.13 0.03 -0.83
CA MET A 274 15.34 1.38 -0.29
C MET A 274 14.06 2.11 0.08
N ALA A 275 12.91 1.58 -0.32
CA ALA A 275 11.63 2.15 0.05
C ALA A 275 10.51 1.11 0.08
N LEU A 276 9.67 1.22 1.10
CA LEU A 276 8.36 0.57 1.20
C LEU A 276 7.33 1.67 1.39
N VAL A 277 6.23 1.62 0.63
CA VAL A 277 5.18 2.63 0.70
C VAL A 277 3.85 2.03 0.27
N ALA A 278 2.76 2.54 0.80
CA ALA A 278 1.41 2.18 0.39
C ALA A 278 1.03 2.85 -0.95
N ASP A 279 0.21 2.21 -1.77
CA ASP A 279 -0.09 2.63 -3.15
C ASP A 279 -0.63 4.06 -3.31
N GLN A 280 -1.62 4.46 -2.51
CA GLN A 280 -2.19 5.80 -2.59
C GLN A 280 -1.18 6.86 -2.14
N GLN A 281 -0.38 6.56 -1.12
CA GLN A 281 0.70 7.40 -0.62
C GLN A 281 1.84 7.54 -1.63
N ALA A 282 2.22 6.44 -2.29
CA ALA A 282 3.21 6.44 -3.36
C ALA A 282 2.74 7.32 -4.53
N ALA A 283 1.46 7.22 -4.90
CA ALA A 283 0.86 8.06 -5.93
C ALA A 283 0.88 9.55 -5.54
N MET A 284 0.52 9.90 -4.30
CA MET A 284 0.64 11.29 -3.82
C MET A 284 2.08 11.80 -3.89
N PHE A 285 3.04 10.98 -3.47
CA PHE A 285 4.46 11.34 -3.52
C PHE A 285 4.93 11.54 -4.97
N GLY A 286 4.55 10.64 -5.88
CA GLY A 286 4.87 10.73 -7.30
C GLY A 286 4.26 11.95 -8.01
N GLU A 287 3.06 12.35 -7.59
CA GLU A 287 2.37 13.58 -8.07
C GLU A 287 2.85 14.85 -7.36
N CYS A 288 3.93 14.76 -6.57
CA CYS A 288 4.55 15.89 -5.87
C CYS A 288 3.60 16.61 -4.90
N CYS A 289 2.67 15.89 -4.27
CA CYS A 289 1.73 16.41 -3.27
C CYS A 289 2.41 16.67 -1.91
N PHE A 290 3.50 17.42 -1.90
CA PHE A 290 4.37 17.62 -0.74
C PHE A 290 3.89 18.73 0.19
N GLN A 291 3.04 19.62 -0.30
CA GLN A 291 2.54 20.76 0.47
C GLN A 291 1.23 20.41 1.17
N MET A 292 1.07 20.95 2.37
CA MET A 292 -0.19 20.88 3.09
C MET A 292 -1.33 21.47 2.25
N GLY A 293 -2.43 20.73 2.12
CA GLY A 293 -3.56 21.09 1.27
C GLY A 293 -3.48 20.54 -0.14
N ASP A 294 -2.38 19.90 -0.55
CA ASP A 294 -2.32 19.19 -1.82
C ASP A 294 -3.33 18.04 -1.81
N VAL A 295 -4.04 17.90 -2.93
CA VAL A 295 -5.14 16.95 -3.09
C VAL A 295 -4.85 16.06 -4.27
N LYS A 296 -5.04 14.75 -4.08
CA LYS A 296 -4.97 13.76 -5.14
C LYS A 296 -6.26 12.97 -5.18
N LEU A 297 -6.76 12.72 -6.38
CA LEU A 297 -7.94 11.91 -6.62
C LEU A 297 -7.57 10.73 -7.51
N THR A 298 -7.54 9.53 -6.95
CA THR A 298 -7.33 8.30 -7.74
C THR A 298 -8.67 7.70 -8.11
N MET A 299 -8.89 7.53 -9.40
CA MET A 299 -10.06 6.84 -9.95
C MET A 299 -9.61 5.48 -10.51
N GLY A 300 -9.68 4.45 -9.67
CA GLY A 300 -9.37 3.06 -10.03
C GLY A 300 -10.56 2.16 -9.74
N THR A 301 -10.32 0.96 -9.23
CA THR A 301 -11.38 0.05 -8.74
C THR A 301 -12.25 0.72 -7.67
N GLY A 302 -11.64 1.49 -6.76
CA GLY A 302 -12.29 2.47 -5.88
C GLY A 302 -11.91 3.91 -6.25
N THR A 303 -12.60 4.88 -5.65
CA THR A 303 -12.21 6.31 -5.69
C THR A 303 -11.67 6.74 -4.34
N PHE A 304 -10.43 7.20 -4.34
CA PHE A 304 -9.73 7.69 -3.15
C PHE A 304 -9.40 9.16 -3.34
N LEU A 305 -9.91 9.98 -2.43
CA LEU A 305 -9.58 11.40 -2.30
C LEU A 305 -8.62 11.54 -1.13
N ASP A 306 -7.36 11.82 -1.44
CA ASP A 306 -6.31 11.98 -0.46
C ASP A 306 -5.91 13.45 -0.34
N ILE A 307 -5.79 13.93 0.89
CA ILE A 307 -5.41 15.31 1.20
C ILE A 307 -4.19 15.29 2.12
N ASN A 308 -3.12 15.98 1.73
CA ASN A 308 -1.96 16.19 2.59
C ASN A 308 -2.34 17.15 3.72
N THR A 309 -2.19 16.72 4.97
CA THR A 309 -2.57 17.49 6.17
C THR A 309 -1.36 18.06 6.93
N GLY A 310 -0.18 18.03 6.32
CA GLY A 310 1.09 18.40 6.94
C GLY A 310 1.56 17.34 7.94
N SER A 311 2.33 17.76 8.95
CA SER A 311 2.93 16.86 9.94
C SER A 311 2.03 16.52 11.12
N ASN A 312 0.77 16.95 11.08
CA ASN A 312 -0.13 16.82 12.22
C ASN A 312 -1.36 15.97 11.86
N PRO A 313 -1.57 14.79 12.47
CA PRO A 313 -2.73 13.93 12.22
C PRO A 313 -4.08 14.56 12.67
N GLN A 314 -4.07 15.79 13.21
CA GLN A 314 -5.19 16.44 13.90
C GLN A 314 -6.22 17.18 13.00
N GLN A 315 -6.24 16.98 11.67
CA GLN A 315 -7.25 17.57 10.79
C GLN A 315 -8.46 16.64 10.54
N ASN A 316 -9.04 16.10 11.61
CA ASN A 316 -10.29 15.34 11.54
C ASN A 316 -11.51 16.28 11.72
N VAL A 317 -11.99 16.81 10.60
CA VAL A 317 -13.37 17.33 10.48
C VAL A 317 -14.13 16.35 9.59
N GLY A 318 -14.82 15.36 10.17
CA GLY A 318 -15.71 14.47 9.41
C GLY A 318 -15.64 12.96 9.68
N GLY A 319 -14.80 12.48 10.61
CA GLY A 319 -14.75 11.05 10.97
C GLY A 319 -13.75 10.21 10.16
N PHE A 320 -12.78 10.84 9.50
CA PHE A 320 -11.69 10.15 8.80
C PHE A 320 -10.70 9.51 9.79
N TYR A 321 -10.15 8.35 9.43
CA TYR A 321 -9.05 7.73 10.16
C TYR A 321 -7.74 8.38 9.71
N PRO A 322 -6.92 8.94 10.61
CA PRO A 322 -5.69 9.62 10.22
C PRO A 322 -4.68 8.60 9.70
N LEU A 323 -4.21 8.81 8.47
CA LEU A 323 -3.21 7.97 7.81
C LEU A 323 -1.85 8.67 7.82
N ILE A 324 -0.79 7.88 7.77
CA ILE A 324 0.55 8.42 7.49
C ILE A 324 0.78 8.33 5.98
N GLY A 325 1.16 9.46 5.40
CA GLY A 325 1.59 9.57 4.01
C GLY A 325 2.96 8.96 3.83
N TRP A 326 3.96 9.56 4.44
CA TRP A 326 5.32 9.03 4.49
C TRP A 326 6.04 9.56 5.70
N LYS A 327 7.11 8.86 6.06
CA LYS A 327 8.11 9.34 7.00
C LYS A 327 9.50 9.18 6.40
N ILE A 328 10.24 10.28 6.32
CA ILE A 328 11.59 10.33 5.73
C ILE A 328 12.49 11.13 6.67
N GLY A 329 13.29 10.44 7.50
CA GLY A 329 14.13 11.09 8.49
C GLY A 329 13.26 11.83 9.51
N GLU A 330 13.44 13.15 9.66
CA GLU A 330 12.62 13.96 10.57
C GLU A 330 11.24 14.32 9.99
N GLU A 331 11.07 14.23 8.67
CA GLU A 331 9.82 14.58 7.99
C GLU A 331 8.75 13.52 8.25
N VAL A 332 7.56 13.98 8.66
CA VAL A 332 6.34 13.17 8.72
C VAL A 332 5.25 13.92 7.98
N VAL A 333 4.59 13.22 7.06
CA VAL A 333 3.41 13.72 6.36
C VAL A 333 2.22 12.85 6.72
N CYS A 334 1.12 13.48 7.13
CA CYS A 334 -0.15 12.85 7.43
C CYS A 334 -1.15 13.09 6.30
N ILE A 335 -2.02 12.12 6.06
CA ILE A 335 -3.06 12.18 5.03
C ILE A 335 -4.44 12.01 5.68
N ALA A 336 -5.38 12.82 5.21
CA ALA A 336 -6.80 12.55 5.37
C ALA A 336 -7.31 11.93 4.07
N GLU A 337 -7.94 10.75 4.16
CA GLU A 337 -8.48 10.04 3.01
C GLU A 337 -10.00 9.91 3.11
N GLY A 338 -10.70 10.28 2.03
CA GLY A 338 -12.06 9.85 1.76
C GLY A 338 -12.09 8.73 0.72
N ASN A 339 -12.77 7.62 1.03
CA ASN A 339 -12.90 6.48 0.13
C ASN A 339 -14.37 6.26 -0.29
N ALA A 340 -14.60 6.14 -1.60
CA ALA A 340 -15.80 5.53 -2.18
C ALA A 340 -15.41 4.21 -2.86
N GLY A 341 -15.72 3.09 -2.21
CA GLY A 341 -15.17 1.76 -2.50
C GLY A 341 -15.55 1.12 -3.85
N ASP A 342 -16.49 1.69 -4.60
CA ASP A 342 -17.14 0.98 -5.72
C ASP A 342 -17.18 1.72 -7.06
N THR A 343 -16.52 2.87 -7.22
CA THR A 343 -16.66 3.68 -8.45
C THR A 343 -16.23 2.93 -9.71
N GLY A 344 -15.02 2.33 -9.73
CA GLY A 344 -14.53 1.60 -10.91
C GLY A 344 -15.24 0.27 -11.12
N THR A 345 -15.63 -0.40 -10.03
CA THR A 345 -16.42 -1.63 -10.09
C THR A 345 -17.81 -1.34 -10.67
N ALA A 346 -18.48 -0.27 -10.26
CA ALA A 346 -19.76 0.16 -10.80
C ALA A 346 -19.68 0.54 -12.28
N ILE A 347 -18.60 1.23 -12.71
CA ILE A 347 -18.37 1.55 -14.12
C ILE A 347 -18.12 0.28 -14.95
N LYS A 348 -17.27 -0.63 -14.48
CA LYS A 348 -17.02 -1.93 -15.15
C LYS A 348 -18.27 -2.80 -15.22
N TRP A 349 -19.06 -2.84 -14.15
CA TRP A 349 -20.35 -3.54 -14.11
C TRP A 349 -21.34 -2.93 -15.10
N ALA A 350 -21.44 -1.60 -15.17
CA ALA A 350 -22.28 -0.89 -16.13
C ALA A 350 -21.84 -1.11 -17.59
N GLN A 351 -20.53 -1.21 -17.85
CA GLN A 351 -19.96 -1.58 -19.15
C GLN A 351 -20.29 -3.03 -19.52
N GLN A 352 -20.17 -3.96 -18.57
CA GLN A 352 -20.52 -5.38 -18.76
C GLN A 352 -22.01 -5.61 -19.02
N LEU A 353 -22.89 -4.73 -18.51
CA LEU A 353 -24.32 -4.72 -18.81
C LEU A 353 -24.67 -4.11 -20.19
N GLY A 354 -23.68 -3.75 -21.00
CA GLY A 354 -23.89 -3.17 -22.33
C GLY A 354 -24.49 -1.76 -22.32
N LYS A 355 -24.51 -1.06 -21.18
CA LYS A 355 -25.13 0.27 -21.03
C LYS A 355 -24.17 1.43 -21.30
N LEU A 356 -22.87 1.18 -21.44
CA LEU A 356 -21.85 2.19 -21.73
C LEU A 356 -20.84 1.65 -22.74
N SER A 357 -20.80 2.23 -23.94
CA SER A 357 -19.69 2.03 -24.89
C SER A 357 -18.64 3.11 -24.70
N PHE A 358 -17.36 2.80 -24.99
CA PHE A 358 -16.18 3.65 -24.74
C PHE A 358 -16.33 5.09 -25.25
N THR A 359 -17.13 5.30 -26.29
CA THR A 359 -17.43 6.60 -26.90
C THR A 359 -18.30 7.53 -26.06
N GLN A 360 -18.96 7.04 -24.99
CA GLN A 360 -19.83 7.85 -24.13
C GLN A 360 -19.12 8.44 -22.90
N ILE A 361 -17.94 7.94 -22.53
CA ILE A 361 -17.23 8.36 -21.31
C ILE A 361 -16.27 9.53 -21.57
N SER A 362 -15.82 9.75 -22.81
CA SER A 362 -14.85 10.81 -23.10
C SER A 362 -15.44 12.18 -23.47
N GLN A 363 -16.76 12.36 -23.63
CA GLN A 363 -17.31 13.69 -23.98
C GLN A 363 -18.80 14.02 -23.69
N ALA A 364 -19.54 13.32 -22.83
CA ALA A 364 -20.96 13.61 -22.59
C ALA A 364 -21.37 13.22 -21.15
N ARG A 365 -22.06 13.97 -20.29
CA ARG A 365 -22.84 15.22 -20.30
C ARG A 365 -22.70 15.88 -18.92
N LEU A 366 -22.07 17.05 -18.81
CA LEU A 366 -22.20 17.96 -17.66
C LEU A 366 -23.27 19.05 -17.92
N LYS A 367 -24.29 18.72 -18.71
CA LYS A 367 -25.50 19.52 -18.85
C LYS A 367 -26.70 18.60 -18.68
N GLU A 368 -27.56 18.99 -17.75
CA GLU A 368 -28.86 18.37 -17.39
C GLU A 368 -28.84 17.27 -16.33
N VAL A 369 -28.47 17.63 -15.10
CA VAL A 369 -29.21 17.17 -13.91
C VAL A 369 -29.66 18.41 -13.13
N LYS A 370 -30.63 19.12 -13.69
CA LYS A 370 -31.56 19.93 -12.90
C LYS A 370 -32.88 19.18 -12.90
N ASN A 371 -33.43 18.97 -11.70
CA ASN A 371 -34.72 18.33 -11.38
C ASN A 371 -34.63 16.85 -11.01
N ALA A 372 -33.95 16.58 -9.89
CA ALA A 372 -34.32 15.48 -9.00
C ALA A 372 -34.54 16.05 -7.58
N THR A 373 -35.41 17.04 -7.46
CA THR A 373 -36.01 17.45 -6.18
C THR A 373 -37.51 17.28 -6.30
N GLY A 374 -38.01 16.17 -5.77
CA GLY A 374 -39.43 15.95 -5.57
C GLY A 374 -39.96 16.98 -4.58
N SER A 375 -40.71 17.95 -5.09
CA SER A 375 -41.65 18.75 -4.30
C SER A 375 -42.99 18.73 -5.02
N GLN A 376 -43.86 17.80 -4.63
CA GLN A 376 -45.28 17.91 -4.93
C GLN A 376 -45.87 18.90 -3.94
N ILE A 377 -46.02 20.15 -4.37
CA ILE A 377 -46.97 21.08 -3.75
C ILE A 377 -48.29 20.90 -4.50
N SER A 378 -49.23 20.20 -3.85
CA SER A 378 -50.62 20.11 -4.28
C SER A 378 -51.27 21.49 -4.16
N ARG A 379 -51.78 22.01 -5.28
CA ARG A 379 -52.78 23.09 -5.29
C ARG A 379 -54.17 22.47 -5.26
N LYS A 380 -54.87 22.64 -4.15
CA LYS A 380 -56.27 23.08 -4.09
C LYS A 380 -56.53 23.75 -2.76
#